data_AF-A0A2N2BIB1-F1
#
_entry.id   AF-A0A2N2BIB1-F1
#
_cell.length_a   1.000
_cell.length_b   1.000
_cell.length_c   1.000
_cell.angle_alpha   90.00
_cell.angle_beta   90.00
_cell.angle_gamma   90.00
#
_symmetry.space_group_name_H-M   'P 1'
#
loop_
_entity.id
_entity.type
_entity.pdbx_description
1 polymer ?
#
loop_
_entity_poly.entity_id
_entity_poly.type
_entity_poly.pdbx_seq_one_letter_code
_entity_poly.pdbx_strand_id
1 'polypeptide(L)'
;MKNRYGTISMYVLMIALVIGIFAMTTHSIIYGGLYVLVIFLSGYVVLMRYCRKCPHSMNGSCHHKVPGQLAKKLPYKKTGKYTLYEYVSTIGSMLMVFVLPLTSMNGRYYLIVPYLIIWGTVILMIKTKVCKLCYNRWCLSCPNKVKM
;
A
#
# COMPACT_ATOMS: atom_id res chain seq x y z
N MET A 1 -0.29 -18.56 14.35
CA MET A 1 0.95 -17.75 14.53
C MET A 1 0.72 -16.32 14.07
N LYS A 2 1.16 -15.32 14.85
CA LYS A 2 1.00 -13.89 14.52
C LYS A 2 2.00 -13.52 13.42
N ASN A 3 1.54 -13.32 12.19
CA ASN A 3 2.41 -12.97 11.07
C ASN A 3 2.98 -11.55 11.25
N ARG A 4 4.26 -11.46 11.66
CA ARG A 4 4.96 -10.18 11.86
C ARG A 4 5.31 -9.49 10.55
N TYR A 5 5.34 -10.21 9.41
CA TYR A 5 5.73 -9.66 8.11
C TYR A 5 4.76 -8.58 7.63
N GLY A 6 3.48 -8.63 8.02
CA GLY A 6 2.54 -7.55 7.73
C GLY A 6 2.98 -6.23 8.34
N THR A 7 3.35 -6.22 9.62
CA THR A 7 3.87 -5.03 10.30
C THR A 7 5.24 -4.61 9.74
N ILE A 8 6.17 -5.55 9.54
CA ILE A 8 7.50 -5.25 9.02
C ILE A 8 7.39 -4.62 7.62
N SER A 9 6.55 -5.15 6.74
CA SER A 9 6.34 -4.59 5.41
C SER A 9 5.81 -3.15 5.43
N MET A 10 5.04 -2.77 6.46
CA MET A 10 4.60 -1.38 6.63
C MET A 10 5.77 -0.48 7.05
N TYR A 11 6.65 -0.93 7.95
CA TYR A 11 7.86 -0.15 8.28
C TYR A 11 8.77 0.04 7.08
N VAL A 12 8.99 -1.02 6.30
CA VAL A 12 9.80 -0.96 5.08
C VAL A 12 9.14 -0.03 4.04
N LEU A 13 7.81 -0.06 3.90
CA LEU A 13 7.07 0.90 3.07
C LEU A 13 7.28 2.34 3.56
N MET A 14 7.20 2.60 4.87
CA MET A 14 7.43 3.94 5.41
C MET A 14 8.83 4.46 5.07
N ILE A 15 9.87 3.61 5.09
CA ILE A 15 11.22 3.99 4.68
C ILE A 15 11.25 4.38 3.19
N ALA A 16 10.59 3.59 2.31
CA ALA A 16 10.47 3.96 0.90
C ALA A 16 9.76 5.31 0.71
N LEU A 17 8.69 5.58 1.47
CA LEU A 17 7.99 6.86 1.43
C LEU A 17 8.87 8.01 1.88
N VAL A 18 9.67 7.83 2.94
CA VAL A 18 10.62 8.85 3.43
C VAL A 18 11.68 9.16 2.35
N ILE A 19 12.23 8.16 1.69
CA ILE A 19 13.18 8.36 0.58
C ILE A 19 12.50 9.12 -0.57
N GLY A 20 11.25 8.75 -0.90
CA GLY A 20 10.48 9.44 -1.94
C GLY A 20 10.22 10.91 -1.60
N ILE A 21 9.82 11.21 -0.36
CA ILE A 21 9.64 12.58 0.13
C ILE A 21 10.96 13.34 0.07
N PHE A 22 12.04 12.76 0.56
CA PHE A 22 13.37 13.37 0.52
C PHE A 22 13.81 13.71 -0.91
N ALA A 23 13.65 12.78 -1.85
CA ALA A 23 13.99 13.00 -3.25
C ALA A 23 13.15 14.12 -3.88
N MET A 24 11.84 14.17 -3.60
CA MET A 24 10.96 15.21 -4.11
C MET A 24 11.28 16.58 -3.50
N THR A 25 11.48 16.65 -2.18
CA THR A 25 11.81 17.89 -1.46
C THR A 25 13.16 18.48 -1.87
N THR A 26 14.18 17.64 -2.06
CA THR A 26 15.51 18.08 -2.55
C THR A 26 15.49 18.52 -4.01
N HIS A 27 14.44 18.19 -4.76
CA HIS A 27 14.21 18.74 -6.09
C HIS A 27 13.40 20.03 -6.03
N SER A 28 12.34 20.08 -5.21
CA SER A 28 11.57 21.29 -4.91
C SER A 28 10.74 21.09 -3.63
N ILE A 29 10.80 22.04 -2.71
CA ILE A 29 10.02 21.97 -1.46
C ILE A 29 8.51 21.93 -1.73
N ILE A 30 8.04 22.63 -2.77
CA ILE A 30 6.64 22.63 -3.19
C ILE A 30 6.25 21.22 -3.66
N TYR A 31 7.07 20.58 -4.49
CA TYR A 31 6.81 19.21 -4.95
C TYR A 31 6.89 18.17 -3.82
N GLY A 32 7.80 18.35 -2.87
CA GLY A 32 7.82 17.56 -1.63
C GLY A 32 6.50 17.66 -0.85
N GLY A 33 6.00 18.88 -0.63
CA GLY A 33 4.72 19.13 0.04
C GLY A 33 3.53 18.53 -0.70
N LEU A 34 3.46 18.72 -2.03
CA LEU A 34 2.41 18.12 -2.87
C LEU A 34 2.47 16.58 -2.84
N TYR A 35 3.67 16.00 -2.84
CA TYR A 35 3.84 14.55 -2.78
C TYR A 35 3.37 13.95 -1.44
N VAL A 36 3.60 14.66 -0.31
CA VAL A 36 3.03 14.26 0.99
C VAL A 36 1.50 14.22 0.92
N LEU A 37 0.86 15.22 0.32
CA LEU A 37 -0.58 15.23 0.11
C LEU A 37 -1.03 14.03 -0.75
N VAL A 38 -0.31 13.71 -1.82
CA VAL A 38 -0.57 12.53 -2.67
C VAL A 38 -0.50 11.23 -1.87
N ILE A 39 0.48 11.08 -0.97
CA ILE A 39 0.57 9.90 -0.09
C ILE A 39 -0.68 9.76 0.77
N PHE A 40 -1.12 10.84 1.42
CA PHE A 40 -2.31 10.80 2.27
C PHE A 40 -3.59 10.50 1.48
N LEU A 41 -3.79 11.16 0.34
CA LEU A 41 -4.95 10.92 -0.52
C LEU A 41 -4.95 9.48 -1.06
N SER A 42 -3.80 9.00 -1.52
CA SER A 42 -3.64 7.62 -2.00
C SER A 42 -3.88 6.59 -0.90
N GLY A 43 -3.34 6.82 0.30
CA GLY A 43 -3.59 5.99 1.47
C GLY A 43 -5.07 5.95 1.82
N TYR A 44 -5.75 7.10 1.82
CA TYR A 44 -7.19 7.19 2.06
C TYR A 44 -8.00 6.40 1.02
N VAL A 45 -7.68 6.56 -0.27
CA VAL A 45 -8.33 5.81 -1.37
C VAL A 45 -8.15 4.31 -1.17
N VAL A 46 -6.93 3.84 -0.89
CA VAL A 46 -6.63 2.43 -0.62
C VAL A 46 -7.43 1.94 0.60
N LEU A 47 -7.48 2.71 1.68
CA LEU A 47 -8.24 2.34 2.88
C LEU A 47 -9.74 2.22 2.59
N MET A 48 -10.35 3.20 1.94
CA MET A 48 -11.79 3.25 1.66
C MET A 48 -12.23 2.27 0.57
N ARG A 49 -11.47 2.16 -0.51
CA ARG A 49 -11.85 1.39 -1.70
C ARG A 49 -11.45 -0.06 -1.55
N TYR A 50 -10.29 -0.33 -0.97
CA TYR A 50 -9.72 -1.67 -0.90
C TYR A 50 -9.81 -2.30 0.50
N CYS A 51 -9.18 -1.67 1.51
CA CYS A 51 -9.04 -2.26 2.84
C CYS A 51 -10.38 -2.39 3.57
N ARG A 52 -11.26 -1.38 3.47
CA ARG A 52 -12.57 -1.39 4.12
C ARG A 52 -13.47 -2.52 3.63
N LYS A 53 -13.38 -2.90 2.35
CA LYS A 53 -14.14 -4.01 1.77
C LYS A 53 -13.61 -5.40 2.17
N CYS A 54 -12.43 -5.47 2.78
CA CYS A 54 -11.80 -6.72 3.17
C CYS A 54 -12.44 -7.29 4.46
N PRO A 55 -12.90 -8.55 4.49
CA PRO A 55 -13.49 -9.16 5.68
C PRO A 55 -12.51 -9.23 6.85
N HIS A 56 -11.21 -9.36 6.57
CA HIS A 56 -10.17 -9.35 7.61
C HIS A 56 -10.04 -8.00 8.32
N SER A 57 -10.33 -6.89 7.62
CA SER A 57 -10.35 -5.58 8.27
C SER A 57 -11.50 -5.52 9.26
N MET A 58 -12.70 -6.00 8.91
CA MET A 58 -13.87 -5.98 9.80
C MET A 58 -13.66 -6.84 11.06
N ASN A 59 -13.12 -8.04 10.89
CA ASN A 59 -12.97 -9.00 12.00
C ASN A 59 -11.66 -8.82 12.78
N GLY A 60 -10.82 -7.84 12.41
CA GLY A 60 -9.54 -7.58 13.09
C GLY A 60 -8.46 -8.62 12.84
N SER A 61 -8.65 -9.51 11.87
CA SER A 61 -7.69 -10.54 11.48
C SER A 61 -6.75 -10.10 10.35
N CYS A 62 -6.78 -8.82 9.97
CA CYS A 62 -5.88 -8.27 8.95
C CYS A 62 -4.42 -8.33 9.41
N HIS A 63 -3.57 -8.95 8.60
CA HIS A 63 -2.13 -8.99 8.85
C HIS A 63 -1.46 -7.62 8.72
N HIS A 64 -2.04 -6.71 7.92
CA HIS A 64 -1.66 -5.29 7.95
C HIS A 64 -2.38 -4.61 9.11
N LYS A 65 -1.83 -4.70 10.32
CA LYS A 65 -2.47 -4.24 11.55
C LYS A 65 -2.93 -2.78 11.47
N VAL A 66 -2.02 -1.88 11.09
CA VAL A 66 -2.30 -0.43 11.02
C VAL A 66 -3.37 -0.12 9.96
N PRO A 67 -3.21 -0.50 8.67
CA PRO A 67 -4.28 -0.30 7.68
C PRO A 67 -5.61 -0.96 8.06
N GLY A 68 -5.56 -2.16 8.66
CA GLY A 68 -6.76 -2.87 9.11
C GLY A 68 -7.50 -2.11 10.20
N GLN A 69 -6.80 -1.55 11.17
CA GLN A 69 -7.35 -0.72 12.26
C GLN A 69 -7.89 0.61 11.73
N LEU A 70 -7.16 1.28 10.83
CA LEU A 70 -7.63 2.53 10.21
C LEU A 70 -8.89 2.29 9.37
N ALA A 71 -8.90 1.23 8.56
CA ALA A 71 -10.07 0.87 7.78
C ALA A 71 -11.28 0.52 8.66
N LYS A 72 -11.11 -0.01 9.87
CA LYS A 72 -12.25 -0.23 10.80
C LYS A 72 -12.98 1.06 11.17
N LYS A 73 -12.26 2.18 11.25
CA LYS A 73 -12.79 3.49 11.67
C LYS A 73 -13.56 4.22 10.57
N LEU A 74 -13.48 3.73 9.34
CA LEU A 74 -14.14 4.35 8.20
C LEU A 74 -15.62 3.89 8.08
N PRO A 75 -16.48 4.65 7.35
CA PRO A 75 -17.88 4.27 7.15
C PRO A 75 -18.04 2.82 6.70
N TYR A 76 -19.09 2.15 7.18
CA TYR A 76 -19.33 0.76 6.83
C TYR A 76 -19.42 0.58 5.30
N LYS A 77 -18.83 -0.50 4.81
CA LYS A 77 -18.91 -0.89 3.42
C LYS A 77 -19.13 -2.40 3.36
N LYS A 78 -20.19 -2.82 2.68
CA LYS A 78 -20.52 -4.24 2.51
C LYS A 78 -19.34 -4.97 1.87
N THR A 79 -18.94 -6.08 2.49
CA THR A 79 -17.91 -6.97 1.95
C THR A 79 -18.46 -7.64 0.68
N GLY A 80 -17.62 -7.80 -0.35
CA GLY A 80 -18.09 -8.28 -1.64
C GLY A 80 -17.04 -8.16 -2.75
N LYS A 81 -17.45 -8.48 -3.98
CA LYS A 81 -16.63 -8.27 -5.19
C LYS A 81 -16.18 -6.81 -5.26
N TYR A 82 -14.92 -6.60 -5.63
CA TYR A 82 -14.43 -5.27 -5.95
C TYR A 82 -14.89 -4.90 -7.36
N THR A 83 -15.31 -3.66 -7.54
CA THR A 83 -15.63 -3.13 -8.86
C THR A 83 -14.34 -2.79 -9.61
N LEU A 84 -14.42 -2.67 -10.94
CA LEU A 84 -13.28 -2.22 -11.76
C LEU A 84 -12.73 -0.88 -11.25
N TYR A 85 -13.63 0.06 -10.95
CA TYR A 85 -13.27 1.36 -10.38
C TYR A 85 -12.46 1.22 -9.09
N GLU A 86 -12.84 0.33 -8.18
CA GLU A 86 -12.10 0.13 -6.93
C GLU A 86 -10.70 -0.46 -7.17
N TYR A 87 -10.54 -1.34 -8.15
CA TYR A 87 -9.22 -1.84 -8.53
C TYR A 87 -8.36 -0.75 -9.17
N VAL A 88 -8.89 -0.06 -10.18
CA VAL A 88 -8.17 0.99 -10.90
C VAL A 88 -7.78 2.12 -9.95
N SER A 89 -8.68 2.58 -9.08
CA SER A 89 -8.35 3.61 -8.10
C SER A 89 -7.27 3.16 -7.12
N THR A 90 -7.31 1.90 -6.67
CA THR A 90 -6.32 1.36 -5.72
C THR A 90 -4.95 1.20 -6.37
N ILE A 91 -4.89 0.59 -7.56
CA ILE A 91 -3.66 0.39 -8.31
C ILE A 91 -3.08 1.75 -8.73
N GLY A 92 -3.92 2.65 -9.25
CA GLY A 92 -3.54 4.00 -9.63
C GLY A 92 -2.93 4.79 -8.47
N SER A 93 -3.55 4.75 -7.29
CA SER A 93 -3.00 5.36 -6.07
C SER A 93 -1.64 4.78 -5.68
N MET A 94 -1.47 3.45 -5.73
CA MET A 94 -0.19 2.81 -5.42
C MET A 94 0.89 3.16 -6.45
N LEU A 95 0.55 3.16 -7.74
CA LEU A 95 1.46 3.52 -8.83
C LEU A 95 1.86 4.99 -8.74
N MET A 96 0.93 5.89 -8.42
CA MET A 96 1.25 7.31 -8.28
C MET A 96 2.26 7.56 -7.16
N VAL A 97 2.09 6.91 -6.01
CA VAL A 97 3.05 7.00 -4.89
C VAL A 97 4.41 6.37 -5.25
N PHE A 98 4.42 5.31 -6.07
CA PHE A 98 5.66 4.67 -6.51
C PHE A 98 6.40 5.47 -7.61
N VAL A 99 5.69 5.97 -8.61
CA VAL A 99 6.28 6.53 -9.83
C VAL A 99 6.69 7.99 -9.64
N LEU A 100 5.91 8.79 -8.91
CA LEU A 100 6.20 10.23 -8.80
C LEU A 100 7.61 10.53 -8.28
N PRO A 101 8.14 9.89 -7.22
CA PRO A 101 9.50 10.17 -6.78
C PRO A 101 10.58 9.78 -7.79
N LEU A 102 10.31 8.84 -8.70
CA LEU A 102 11.30 8.44 -9.70
C LEU A 102 11.62 9.58 -10.67
N THR A 103 10.68 10.50 -10.91
CA THR A 103 10.92 11.66 -11.78
C THR A 103 11.92 12.65 -11.17
N SER A 104 11.95 12.78 -9.84
CA SER A 104 12.89 13.66 -9.13
C SER A 104 14.23 12.99 -8.81
N MET A 105 14.34 11.67 -8.97
CA MET A 105 15.58 10.91 -8.78
C MET A 105 16.41 10.76 -10.05
N ASN A 106 16.00 11.35 -11.18
CA ASN A 106 16.72 11.22 -12.45
C ASN A 106 18.21 11.64 -12.30
N GLY A 107 19.13 10.78 -12.74
CA GLY A 107 20.59 10.96 -12.56
C GLY A 107 21.12 10.75 -11.13
N ARG A 108 20.26 10.51 -10.13
CA ARG A 108 20.63 10.28 -8.72
C ARG A 108 20.52 8.78 -8.38
N TYR A 109 21.39 7.96 -8.98
CA TYR A 109 21.35 6.49 -8.81
C TYR A 109 21.41 6.03 -7.36
N TYR A 110 22.11 6.78 -6.50
CA TYR A 110 22.19 6.51 -5.06
C TYR A 110 20.83 6.63 -4.34
N LEU A 111 19.82 7.26 -4.94
CA LEU A 111 18.43 7.28 -4.45
C LEU A 111 17.57 6.24 -5.17
N ILE A 112 17.70 6.13 -6.51
CA ILE A 112 16.89 5.21 -7.33
C ILE A 112 17.09 3.76 -6.86
N VAL A 113 18.34 3.32 -6.75
CA VAL A 113 18.66 1.92 -6.45
C VAL A 113 18.09 1.48 -5.09
N PRO A 114 18.36 2.15 -3.96
CA PRO A 114 17.76 1.76 -2.68
C PRO A 114 16.24 1.90 -2.69
N TYR A 115 15.67 2.94 -3.35
CA TYR A 115 14.22 3.10 -3.45
C TYR A 115 13.56 1.88 -4.12
N LEU A 116 14.09 1.44 -5.27
CA LEU A 116 13.57 0.27 -5.99
C LEU A 116 13.78 -1.03 -5.20
N ILE A 117 14.93 -1.21 -4.55
CA ILE A 117 15.19 -2.40 -3.71
C ILE A 117 14.18 -2.48 -2.56
N ILE A 118 13.93 -1.36 -1.88
CA ILE A 118 13.00 -1.30 -0.75
C ILE A 118 11.57 -1.57 -1.24
N TRP A 119 11.13 -0.95 -2.34
CA TRP A 119 9.81 -1.24 -2.93
C TRP A 119 9.67 -2.69 -3.37
N GLY A 120 10.68 -3.25 -4.04
CA GLY A 120 10.72 -4.66 -4.42
C GLY A 120 10.58 -5.56 -3.20
N THR A 121 11.31 -5.24 -2.12
CA THR A 121 11.25 -5.96 -0.84
C THR A 121 9.83 -5.91 -0.25
N VAL A 122 9.19 -4.74 -0.20
CA VAL A 122 7.80 -4.59 0.28
C VAL A 122 6.84 -5.47 -0.53
N ILE A 123 6.91 -5.40 -1.86
CA ILE A 123 6.04 -6.16 -2.76
C ILE A 123 6.24 -7.66 -2.54
N LEU A 124 7.48 -8.12 -2.47
CA LEU A 124 7.83 -9.53 -2.24
C LEU A 124 7.32 -10.01 -0.87
N MET A 125 7.54 -9.24 0.19
CA MET A 125 7.04 -9.57 1.53
C MET A 125 5.52 -9.67 1.54
N ILE A 126 4.82 -8.71 0.93
CA ILE A 126 3.37 -8.72 0.86
C ILE A 126 2.89 -9.96 0.09
N LYS A 127 3.40 -10.23 -1.11
CA LYS A 127 2.95 -11.36 -1.93
C LYS A 127 3.26 -12.72 -1.29
N THR A 128 4.48 -12.91 -0.78
CA THR A 128 4.95 -14.24 -0.35
C THR A 128 4.65 -14.58 1.11
N LYS A 129 4.59 -13.58 1.99
CA LYS A 129 4.41 -13.78 3.43
C LYS A 129 3.07 -13.30 3.94
N VAL A 130 2.53 -12.18 3.43
CA VAL A 130 1.25 -11.62 3.91
C VAL A 130 0.06 -12.23 3.18
N CYS A 131 0.03 -12.13 1.85
CA CYS A 131 -1.05 -12.63 1.00
C CYS A 131 -1.16 -14.15 1.04
N LYS A 132 -0.07 -14.89 1.29
CA LYS A 132 -0.08 -16.35 1.46
C LYS A 132 -0.97 -16.83 2.61
N LEU A 133 -1.28 -15.98 3.59
CA LEU A 133 -2.19 -16.32 4.70
C LEU A 133 -3.58 -15.67 4.54
N CYS A 134 -3.81 -14.92 3.46
CA CYS A 134 -5.09 -14.29 3.16
C CYS A 134 -6.02 -15.29 2.49
N TYR A 135 -7.31 -15.23 2.84
CA TYR A 135 -8.39 -16.04 2.26
C TYR A 135 -9.54 -15.15 1.73
N ASN A 136 -9.28 -13.87 1.47
CA ASN A 136 -10.27 -12.99 0.87
C ASN A 136 -10.54 -13.39 -0.60
N ARG A 137 -11.61 -14.15 -0.83
CA ARG A 137 -12.04 -14.62 -2.16
C ARG A 137 -12.23 -13.51 -3.20
N TRP A 138 -12.49 -12.28 -2.76
CA TRP A 138 -12.71 -11.14 -3.64
C TRP A 138 -11.41 -10.41 -4.01
N CYS A 139 -10.32 -10.63 -3.28
CA CYS A 139 -9.04 -9.98 -3.52
C CYS A 139 -8.35 -10.56 -4.76
N LEU A 140 -7.96 -9.71 -5.74
CA LEU A 140 -7.21 -10.14 -6.93
C LEU A 140 -5.86 -10.77 -6.53
N SER A 141 -5.17 -10.15 -5.58
CA SER A 141 -3.85 -10.55 -5.11
C SER A 141 -3.87 -11.69 -4.08
N CYS A 142 -5.03 -12.28 -3.78
CA CYS A 142 -5.13 -13.41 -2.87
C CYS A 142 -4.82 -14.71 -3.63
N PRO A 143 -3.75 -15.44 -3.29
CA PRO A 143 -3.42 -16.72 -3.93
C PRO A 143 -4.36 -17.84 -3.47
N ASN A 144 -4.88 -17.79 -2.25
CA ASN A 144 -5.76 -18.81 -1.69
C ASN A 144 -7.23 -18.37 -1.77
N LYS A 145 -7.73 -18.09 -2.99
CA LYS A 145 -9.15 -17.78 -3.17
C LYS A 145 -9.96 -19.01 -2.79
N VAL A 146 -10.59 -18.98 -1.62
CA VAL A 146 -11.53 -20.03 -1.22
C VAL A 146 -12.75 -19.90 -2.13
N LYS A 147 -12.91 -20.85 -3.07
CA LYS A 147 -14.19 -21.07 -3.75
C LYS A 147 -15.13 -21.64 -2.68
N MET A 148 -16.22 -20.95 -2.38
CA MET A 148 -17.37 -21.58 -1.72
C MET A 148 -18.21 -22.21 -2.82
#